data_AF-A0A4R9JXI8-F1
#
_entry.id   AF-A0A4R9JXI8-F1
#
_cell.length_a   1.000
_cell.length_b   1.000
_cell.length_c   1.000
_cell.angle_alpha   90.00
_cell.angle_beta   90.00
_cell.angle_gamma   90.00
#
_symmetry.space_group_name_H-M   'P 1'
#
loop_
_entity.id
_entity.type
_entity.pdbx_description
1 polymer ?
#
loop_
_entity_poly.entity_id
_entity_poly.type
_entity_poly.pdbx_seq_one_letter_code
_entity_poly.pdbx_strand_id
1 'polypeptide(L)'
;MKLKELLDERTKPILDEINRIGFNIRLIESKEDDSTWTSIKSKSAKKTYDIGYSICKDPKSSFVHELLHVYIQTKGYKIPITAITMNDVSQEDLLNYKGYLDNEIQHWKFYKKYLELGFDSKYFFNDEDQKDFSQNLTKTLKLIPTIPIKTEQILDIVLNFITAIIPIGNLSITERENYENEFYTLRSGIYKKKLIEIKEVLNRWSESDVYDSKEIFTNIFRIIEIDKTWFSYYEIKEGITADVFPSKGFFVNMTFTFEDLVSHFNK
;
A
#
# COMPACT_ATOMS: atom_id res chain seq x y z
N MET A 1 21.57 -4.87 15.20
CA MET A 1 22.19 -4.92 13.85
C MET A 1 22.76 -3.56 13.48
N LYS A 2 23.87 -3.48 12.74
CA LYS A 2 24.46 -2.19 12.30
C LYS A 2 24.19 -1.96 10.82
N LEU A 3 23.94 -0.71 10.43
CA LEU A 3 23.66 -0.34 9.02
C LEU A 3 24.72 -0.87 8.05
N LYS A 4 26.00 -0.76 8.42
CA LYS A 4 27.12 -1.27 7.61
C LYS A 4 27.07 -2.78 7.31
N GLU A 5 26.34 -3.57 8.11
CA GLU A 5 26.18 -5.02 7.93
C GLU A 5 25.11 -5.33 6.87
N LEU A 6 24.18 -4.40 6.65
CA LEU A 6 23.09 -4.48 5.68
C LEU A 6 23.47 -3.91 4.31
N LEU A 7 24.50 -3.06 4.26
CA LEU A 7 24.95 -2.45 3.01
C LEU A 7 25.84 -3.39 2.20
N ASP A 8 25.60 -3.43 0.90
CA ASP A 8 26.49 -4.04 -0.09
C ASP A 8 26.43 -3.25 -1.40
N GLU A 9 27.14 -3.71 -2.43
CA GLU A 9 27.21 -3.01 -3.73
C GLU A 9 25.83 -2.83 -4.39
N ARG A 10 24.81 -3.62 -4.01
CA ARG A 10 23.46 -3.50 -4.55
C ARG A 10 22.68 -2.38 -3.88
N THR A 11 22.82 -2.20 -2.56
CA THR A 11 22.04 -1.21 -1.79
C THR A 11 22.70 0.16 -1.67
N LYS A 12 24.04 0.23 -1.78
CA LYS A 12 24.80 1.49 -1.72
C LYS A 12 24.29 2.57 -2.70
N PRO A 13 24.02 2.28 -3.99
CA PRO A 13 23.58 3.32 -4.93
C PRO A 13 22.25 3.97 -4.52
N ILE A 14 21.31 3.19 -3.98
CA ILE A 14 20.02 3.71 -3.50
C ILE A 14 20.23 4.60 -2.28
N LEU A 15 21.04 4.16 -1.31
CA LEU A 15 21.35 4.95 -0.12
C LEU A 15 22.06 6.26 -0.49
N ASP A 16 23.03 6.22 -1.40
CA ASP A 16 23.76 7.39 -1.86
C ASP A 16 22.84 8.41 -2.55
N GLU A 17 21.84 7.94 -3.30
CA GLU A 17 20.85 8.79 -3.92
C GLU A 17 19.95 9.47 -2.89
N ILE A 18 19.45 8.72 -1.89
CA ILE A 18 18.67 9.26 -0.76
C ILE A 18 19.50 10.30 0.02
N ASN A 19 20.78 10.02 0.27
CA ASN A 19 21.69 10.93 0.96
C ASN A 19 21.96 12.21 0.15
N ARG A 20 22.11 12.11 -1.18
CA ARG A 20 22.43 13.25 -2.07
C ARG A 20 21.36 14.35 -2.04
N ILE A 21 20.10 13.98 -1.89
CA ILE A 21 18.97 14.91 -1.76
C ILE A 21 18.74 15.36 -0.30
N GLY A 22 19.61 14.91 0.62
CA GLY A 22 19.69 15.37 1.99
C GLY A 22 18.83 14.60 2.99
N PHE A 23 18.35 13.40 2.66
CA PHE A 23 17.71 12.50 3.61
C PHE A 23 18.72 11.52 4.20
N ASN A 24 18.58 11.14 5.46
CA ASN A 24 19.41 10.15 6.13
C ASN A 24 18.60 8.92 6.55
N ILE A 25 19.25 7.76 6.62
CA ILE A 25 18.66 6.52 7.14
C ILE A 25 19.23 6.22 8.52
N ARG A 26 18.34 5.94 9.48
CA ARG A 26 18.69 5.45 10.82
C ARG A 26 18.02 4.10 11.06
N LEU A 27 18.79 3.12 11.54
CA LEU A 27 18.21 1.87 11.99
C LEU A 27 17.73 2.00 13.43
N ILE A 28 16.55 1.46 13.70
CA ILE A 28 15.99 1.34 15.04
C ILE A 28 15.63 -0.12 15.26
N GLU A 29 16.04 -0.68 16.39
CA GLU A 29 15.59 -2.01 16.79
C GLU A 29 14.10 -1.93 17.13
N SER A 30 13.28 -2.76 16.47
CA SER A 30 11.88 -2.89 16.83
C SER A 30 11.79 -3.35 18.29
N LYS A 31 10.81 -2.83 19.04
CA LYS A 31 10.55 -3.30 20.41
C LYS A 31 10.15 -4.77 20.36
N GLU A 32 10.35 -5.51 21.45
CA GLU A 32 10.21 -6.98 21.53
C GLU A 32 8.88 -7.56 20.99
N ASP A 33 7.82 -6.75 20.85
CA ASP A 33 6.51 -7.14 20.33
C ASP A 33 6.25 -6.80 18.85
N ASP A 34 7.12 -6.04 18.19
CA ASP A 34 7.02 -5.71 16.75
C ASP A 34 7.93 -6.64 15.94
N SER A 35 7.37 -7.74 15.41
CA SER A 35 8.09 -8.71 14.59
C SER A 35 8.39 -8.23 13.16
N THR A 36 8.05 -6.97 12.84
CA THR A 36 8.05 -6.47 11.46
C THR A 36 9.15 -5.45 11.18
N TRP A 37 9.63 -5.47 9.94
CA TRP A 37 10.43 -4.39 9.38
C TRP A 37 9.50 -3.24 8.98
N THR A 38 9.95 -2.01 9.19
CA THR A 38 9.13 -0.83 8.88
C THR A 38 10.01 0.33 8.43
N SER A 39 9.44 1.25 7.66
CA SER A 39 10.09 2.50 7.25
C SER A 39 9.18 3.69 7.53
N ILE A 40 9.62 4.56 8.44
CA ILE A 40 8.85 5.74 8.84
C ILE A 40 9.70 7.00 8.79
N LYS A 41 9.09 8.13 8.40
CA LYS A 41 9.76 9.41 8.52
C LYS A 41 9.92 9.77 10.00
N SER A 42 11.14 10.13 10.40
CA SER A 42 11.45 10.37 11.80
C SER A 42 10.68 11.58 12.35
N LYS A 43 10.05 11.41 13.52
CA LYS A 43 9.39 12.50 14.26
C LYS A 43 10.41 13.38 14.99
N SER A 44 11.57 12.83 15.35
CA SER A 44 12.58 13.49 16.19
C SER A 44 13.74 14.12 15.41
N ALA A 45 13.94 13.73 14.14
CA ALA A 45 15.04 14.21 13.32
C ALA A 45 14.55 14.68 11.93
N LYS A 46 14.86 15.93 11.58
CA LYS A 46 14.52 16.49 10.27
C LYS A 46 15.29 15.76 9.17
N LYS A 47 14.58 15.43 8.08
CA LYS A 47 15.11 14.71 6.92
C LYS A 47 15.77 13.37 7.29
N THR A 48 15.21 12.66 8.25
CA THR A 48 15.63 11.31 8.59
C THR A 48 14.47 10.35 8.41
N TYR A 49 14.76 9.16 7.88
CA TYR A 49 13.89 8.00 7.91
C TYR A 49 14.43 6.98 8.90
N ASP A 50 13.55 6.48 9.74
CA ASP A 50 13.80 5.44 10.71
C ASP A 50 13.35 4.11 10.09
N ILE A 51 14.28 3.17 9.92
CA ILE A 51 13.98 1.80 9.50
C ILE A 51 14.02 0.90 10.74
N GLY A 52 12.84 0.44 11.15
CA GLY A 52 12.65 -0.56 12.20
C GLY A 52 13.10 -1.93 11.70
N TYR A 53 13.85 -2.68 12.52
CA TYR A 53 14.27 -4.04 12.17
C TYR A 53 13.89 -5.05 13.24
N SER A 54 13.55 -6.25 12.79
CA SER A 54 13.39 -7.46 13.59
C SER A 54 14.34 -8.57 13.10
N ILE A 55 14.46 -9.66 13.86
CA ILE A 55 15.25 -10.83 13.43
C ILE A 55 14.48 -11.57 12.33
N CYS A 56 15.09 -11.76 11.16
CA CYS A 56 14.54 -12.53 10.04
C CYS A 56 15.64 -13.35 9.34
N LYS A 57 15.26 -14.24 8.40
CA LYS A 57 16.24 -15.10 7.70
C LYS A 57 17.14 -14.34 6.74
N ASP A 58 16.62 -13.29 6.09
CA ASP A 58 17.39 -12.47 5.15
C ASP A 58 17.23 -10.96 5.42
N PRO A 59 18.00 -10.44 6.40
CA PRO A 59 17.86 -9.05 6.81
C PRO A 59 18.32 -8.04 5.75
N LYS A 60 19.11 -8.45 4.75
CA LYS A 60 19.49 -7.57 3.64
C LYS A 60 18.32 -7.36 2.68
N SER A 61 17.58 -8.41 2.38
CA SER A 61 16.35 -8.35 1.58
C SER A 61 15.28 -7.50 2.28
N SER A 62 15.06 -7.72 3.58
CA SER A 62 14.13 -6.88 4.36
C SER A 62 14.58 -5.41 4.42
N PHE A 63 15.88 -5.17 4.60
CA PHE A 63 16.41 -3.80 4.61
C PHE A 63 16.23 -3.08 3.27
N VAL A 64 16.53 -3.73 2.14
CA VAL A 64 16.34 -3.08 0.84
C VAL A 64 14.87 -2.84 0.52
N HIS A 65 13.97 -3.71 0.98
CA HIS A 65 12.53 -3.51 0.88
C HIS A 65 12.11 -2.18 1.55
N GLU A 66 12.49 -2.00 2.82
CA GLU A 66 12.21 -0.75 3.55
C GLU A 66 12.94 0.46 2.94
N LEU A 67 14.17 0.27 2.45
CA LEU A 67 14.91 1.33 1.79
C LEU A 67 14.22 1.78 0.49
N LEU A 68 13.55 0.87 -0.23
CA LEU A 68 12.83 1.19 -1.45
C LEU A 68 11.53 1.97 -1.18
N HIS A 69 10.83 1.71 -0.07
CA HIS A 69 9.75 2.58 0.40
C HIS A 69 10.23 4.02 0.61
N VAL A 70 11.38 4.19 1.28
CA VAL A 70 11.99 5.52 1.44
C VAL A 70 12.35 6.11 0.08
N TYR A 71 13.02 5.33 -0.78
CA TYR A 71 13.45 5.77 -2.10
C TYR A 71 12.29 6.34 -2.93
N ILE A 72 11.15 5.66 -3.05
CA ILE A 72 10.03 6.16 -3.85
C ILE A 72 9.42 7.45 -3.26
N GLN A 73 9.40 7.60 -1.94
CA GLN A 73 8.97 8.85 -1.30
C GLN A 73 9.90 10.00 -1.65
N THR A 74 11.22 9.73 -1.70
CA THR A 74 12.17 10.73 -2.13
C THR A 74 12.05 11.14 -3.60
N LYS A 75 11.45 10.27 -4.43
CA LYS A 75 11.10 10.56 -5.82
C LYS A 75 9.77 11.31 -6.00
N GLY A 76 9.08 11.60 -4.90
CA GLY A 76 7.84 12.36 -4.91
C GLY A 76 6.58 11.53 -4.62
N TYR A 77 6.73 10.26 -4.23
CA TYR A 77 5.59 9.50 -3.71
C TYR A 77 5.06 10.12 -2.43
N LYS A 78 3.81 10.57 -2.45
CA LYS A 78 3.12 11.15 -1.31
C LYS A 78 2.14 10.13 -0.76
N ILE A 79 2.33 9.76 0.51
CA ILE A 79 1.44 8.83 1.19
C ILE A 79 0.15 9.58 1.56
N PRO A 80 -1.04 9.15 1.10
CA PRO A 80 -2.29 9.62 1.66
C PRO A 80 -2.37 9.20 3.13
N ILE A 81 -2.53 10.17 4.03
CA ILE A 81 -2.53 9.96 5.48
C ILE A 81 -3.95 9.78 6.00
N THR A 82 -4.88 10.60 5.52
CA THR A 82 -6.29 10.56 5.91
C THR A 82 -7.16 10.36 4.68
N ALA A 83 -8.29 9.68 4.87
CA ALA A 83 -9.31 9.48 3.86
C ALA A 83 -10.67 9.71 4.50
N ILE A 84 -11.57 10.38 3.79
CA ILE A 84 -12.96 10.59 4.20
C ILE A 84 -13.85 10.25 3.03
N THR A 85 -14.91 9.49 3.28
CA THR A 85 -15.91 9.15 2.25
C THR A 85 -17.32 9.49 2.70
N MET A 86 -18.16 9.90 1.75
CA MET A 86 -19.61 10.00 1.92
C MET A 86 -20.35 8.76 1.36
N ASN A 87 -19.62 7.76 0.86
CA ASN A 87 -20.20 6.47 0.48
C ASN A 87 -20.54 5.66 1.75
N ASP A 88 -21.38 4.62 1.59
CA ASP A 88 -21.77 3.71 2.68
C ASP A 88 -20.63 2.73 3.02
N VAL A 89 -19.50 3.26 3.49
CA VAL A 89 -18.34 2.54 4.00
C VAL A 89 -17.94 3.20 5.32
N SER A 90 -17.67 2.41 6.36
CA SER A 90 -17.26 2.98 7.64
C SER A 90 -15.93 3.73 7.48
N GLN A 91 -15.73 4.81 8.24
CA GLN A 91 -14.48 5.58 8.16
C GLN A 91 -13.29 4.77 8.67
N GLU A 92 -13.51 3.90 9.67
CA GLU A 92 -12.50 2.98 10.18
C GLU A 92 -12.04 2.02 9.09
N ASP A 93 -12.98 1.38 8.40
CA ASP A 93 -12.68 0.48 7.28
C ASP A 93 -11.93 1.23 6.18
N LEU A 94 -12.43 2.40 5.76
CA LEU A 94 -11.77 3.22 4.73
C LEU A 94 -10.30 3.52 5.08
N LEU A 95 -10.02 3.89 6.34
CA LEU A 95 -8.66 4.20 6.79
C LEU A 95 -7.77 2.95 6.80
N ASN A 96 -8.30 1.81 7.26
CA ASN A 96 -7.60 0.52 7.21
C ASN A 96 -7.28 0.14 5.75
N TYR A 97 -8.29 0.19 4.87
CA TYR A 97 -8.14 -0.12 3.45
C TYR A 97 -7.14 0.80 2.75
N LYS A 98 -7.16 2.10 3.06
CA LYS A 98 -6.18 3.07 2.55
C LYS A 98 -4.76 2.73 2.99
N GLY A 99 -4.57 2.21 4.21
CA GLY A 99 -3.27 1.78 4.71
C GLY A 99 -2.72 0.60 3.90
N TYR A 100 -3.50 -0.47 3.80
CA TYR A 100 -3.12 -1.66 3.05
C TYR A 100 -2.94 -1.38 1.55
N LEU A 101 -3.86 -0.63 0.94
CA LEU A 101 -3.76 -0.30 -0.48
C LEU A 101 -2.51 0.53 -0.78
N ASP A 102 -2.19 1.51 0.08
CA ASP A 102 -0.96 2.30 -0.06
C ASP A 102 0.27 1.40 -0.06
N ASN A 103 0.33 0.45 0.88
CA ASN A 103 1.45 -0.48 0.97
C ASN A 103 1.61 -1.31 -0.32
N GLU A 104 0.52 -1.90 -0.81
CA GLU A 104 0.56 -2.69 -2.04
C GLU A 104 0.91 -1.85 -3.28
N ILE A 105 0.35 -0.65 -3.42
CA ILE A 105 0.69 0.27 -4.51
C ILE A 105 2.20 0.58 -4.51
N GLN A 106 2.80 0.79 -3.33
CA GLN A 106 4.23 1.00 -3.20
C GLN A 106 5.02 -0.24 -3.64
N HIS A 107 4.63 -1.44 -3.20
CA HIS A 107 5.25 -2.69 -3.64
C HIS A 107 5.23 -2.85 -5.17
N TRP A 108 4.07 -2.62 -5.79
CA TRP A 108 3.93 -2.64 -7.26
C TRP A 108 4.89 -1.66 -7.93
N LYS A 109 5.16 -0.51 -7.31
CA LYS A 109 6.04 0.52 -7.86
C LYS A 109 7.51 0.13 -7.87
N PHE A 110 8.01 -0.41 -6.76
CA PHE A 110 9.45 -0.66 -6.61
C PHE A 110 9.86 -2.11 -6.80
N TYR A 111 8.92 -3.05 -6.98
CA TYR A 111 9.27 -4.46 -7.11
C TYR A 111 10.26 -4.74 -8.25
N LYS A 112 10.03 -4.17 -9.44
CA LYS A 112 10.96 -4.31 -10.56
C LYS A 112 12.38 -3.86 -10.18
N LYS A 113 12.48 -2.74 -9.45
CA LYS A 113 13.76 -2.21 -8.95
C LYS A 113 14.42 -3.19 -7.96
N TYR A 114 13.65 -3.78 -7.05
CA TYR A 114 14.16 -4.79 -6.12
C TYR A 114 14.81 -5.97 -6.85
N LEU A 115 14.18 -6.48 -7.92
CA LEU A 115 14.75 -7.54 -8.75
C LEU A 115 15.98 -7.09 -9.55
N GLU A 116 15.93 -5.88 -10.13
CA GLU A 116 17.08 -5.29 -10.87
C GLU A 116 18.32 -5.12 -9.99
N LEU A 117 18.13 -4.90 -8.69
CA LEU A 117 19.22 -4.86 -7.71
C LEU A 117 19.80 -6.25 -7.42
N GLY A 118 19.19 -7.33 -7.92
CA GLY A 118 19.68 -8.71 -7.75
C GLY A 118 19.24 -9.35 -6.43
N PHE A 119 18.09 -8.94 -5.88
CA PHE A 119 17.47 -9.62 -4.75
C PHE A 119 16.47 -10.67 -5.22
N ASP A 120 16.34 -11.75 -4.44
CA ASP A 120 15.45 -12.87 -4.75
C ASP A 120 14.01 -12.51 -4.39
N SER A 121 13.09 -12.74 -5.34
CA SER A 121 11.65 -12.46 -5.18
C SER A 121 11.04 -13.20 -3.98
N LYS A 122 11.61 -14.34 -3.59
CA LYS A 122 11.13 -15.14 -2.45
C LYS A 122 11.35 -14.48 -1.09
N TYR A 123 12.20 -13.45 -1.01
CA TYR A 123 12.46 -12.68 0.21
C TYR A 123 11.85 -11.28 0.17
N PHE A 124 11.06 -10.96 -0.86
CA PHE A 124 10.46 -9.64 -0.99
C PHE A 124 9.46 -9.34 0.14
N PHE A 125 8.68 -10.34 0.56
CA PHE A 125 7.86 -10.29 1.78
C PHE A 125 8.61 -10.96 2.93
N ASN A 126 8.37 -10.56 4.18
CA ASN A 126 9.04 -11.17 5.33
C ASN A 126 8.50 -12.60 5.61
N ASP A 127 9.26 -13.39 6.35
CA ASP A 127 9.00 -14.81 6.64
C ASP A 127 7.61 -15.07 7.27
N GLU A 128 7.12 -14.17 8.13
CA GLU A 128 5.82 -14.30 8.80
C GLU A 128 4.65 -13.99 7.85
N ASP A 129 4.80 -12.97 7.00
CA ASP A 129 3.80 -12.59 6.01
C ASP A 129 3.51 -13.74 5.04
N GLN A 130 4.52 -14.53 4.70
CA GLN A 130 4.45 -15.54 3.63
C GLN A 130 3.60 -16.77 3.95
N LYS A 131 3.72 -17.33 5.16
CA LYS A 131 3.02 -18.58 5.53
C LYS A 131 1.54 -18.35 5.75
N ASP A 132 1.22 -17.19 6.31
CA ASP A 132 -0.15 -16.78 6.55
C ASP A 132 -0.82 -16.33 5.26
N PHE A 133 -0.06 -15.79 4.29
CA PHE A 133 -0.61 -15.25 3.04
C PHE A 133 -1.46 -16.23 2.23
N SER A 134 -0.92 -17.36 1.78
CA SER A 134 -1.67 -18.32 0.93
C SER A 134 -2.86 -18.95 1.68
N GLN A 135 -2.68 -19.21 2.98
CA GLN A 135 -3.76 -19.74 3.82
C GLN A 135 -4.87 -18.71 4.02
N ASN A 136 -4.52 -17.46 4.28
CA ASN A 136 -5.46 -16.34 4.40
C ASN A 136 -6.17 -16.09 3.08
N LEU A 137 -5.48 -16.07 1.95
CA LEU A 137 -6.08 -15.85 0.64
C LEU A 137 -7.11 -16.94 0.31
N THR A 138 -6.75 -18.20 0.54
CA THR A 138 -7.64 -19.36 0.36
C THR A 138 -8.85 -19.29 1.29
N LYS A 139 -8.64 -18.88 2.55
CA LYS A 139 -9.72 -18.70 3.53
C LYS A 139 -10.65 -17.56 3.10
N THR A 140 -10.10 -16.44 2.66
CA THR A 140 -10.84 -15.28 2.15
C THR A 140 -11.70 -15.64 0.95
N LEU A 141 -11.15 -16.34 -0.05
CA LEU A 141 -11.90 -16.77 -1.23
C LEU A 141 -13.04 -17.75 -0.91
N LYS A 142 -12.91 -18.55 0.15
CA LYS A 142 -13.99 -19.42 0.66
C LYS A 142 -15.06 -18.66 1.45
N LEU A 143 -14.67 -17.61 2.17
CA LEU A 143 -15.57 -16.84 3.03
C LEU A 143 -16.37 -15.79 2.25
N ILE A 144 -15.76 -15.08 1.30
CA ILE A 144 -16.44 -13.99 0.58
C ILE A 144 -17.79 -14.42 -0.04
N PRO A 145 -17.94 -15.59 -0.68
CA PRO A 145 -19.21 -16.01 -1.26
C PRO A 145 -20.36 -16.16 -0.25
N THR A 146 -20.07 -16.35 1.04
CA THR A 146 -21.08 -16.66 2.07
C THR A 146 -21.66 -15.42 2.75
N ILE A 147 -21.08 -14.23 2.53
CA ILE A 147 -21.46 -12.98 3.19
C ILE A 147 -22.43 -12.18 2.27
N PRO A 148 -23.45 -11.46 2.78
CA PRO A 148 -24.29 -10.58 1.94
C PRO A 148 -23.48 -9.47 1.27
N ILE A 149 -23.76 -9.11 0.02
CA ILE A 149 -23.00 -8.06 -0.70
C ILE A 149 -23.19 -6.71 0.00
N LYS A 150 -22.08 -6.06 0.36
CA LYS A 150 -22.02 -4.68 0.86
C LYS A 150 -20.94 -3.90 0.13
N THR A 151 -21.05 -2.58 0.10
CA THR A 151 -20.03 -1.69 -0.50
C THR A 151 -18.65 -1.91 0.10
N GLU A 152 -18.52 -2.06 1.42
CA GLU A 152 -17.24 -2.35 2.09
C GLU A 152 -16.53 -3.63 1.58
N GLN A 153 -17.27 -4.62 1.08
CA GLN A 153 -16.67 -5.88 0.62
C GLN A 153 -15.90 -5.75 -0.68
N ILE A 154 -16.19 -4.77 -1.53
CA ILE A 154 -15.39 -4.61 -2.74
C ILE A 154 -13.96 -4.18 -2.38
N LEU A 155 -13.77 -3.42 -1.31
CA LEU A 155 -12.45 -3.02 -0.83
C LEU A 155 -11.66 -4.25 -0.37
N ASP A 156 -12.26 -5.13 0.42
CA ASP A 156 -11.66 -6.42 0.81
C ASP A 156 -11.26 -7.26 -0.40
N ILE A 157 -12.18 -7.45 -1.34
CA ILE A 157 -11.95 -8.24 -2.55
C ILE A 157 -10.80 -7.65 -3.35
N VAL A 158 -10.78 -6.33 -3.50
CA VAL A 158 -9.77 -5.61 -4.27
C VAL A 158 -8.41 -5.70 -3.60
N LEU A 159 -8.31 -5.48 -2.28
CA LEU A 159 -7.05 -5.65 -1.57
C LEU A 159 -6.48 -7.05 -1.75
N ASN A 160 -7.30 -8.08 -1.43
CA ASN A 160 -6.85 -9.46 -1.52
C ASN A 160 -6.51 -9.85 -2.97
N PHE A 161 -7.24 -9.33 -3.96
CA PHE A 161 -6.91 -9.50 -5.36
C PHE A 161 -5.54 -8.89 -5.69
N ILE A 162 -5.30 -7.63 -5.31
CA ILE A 162 -4.03 -6.93 -5.57
C ILE A 162 -2.85 -7.70 -4.97
N THR A 163 -2.97 -8.16 -3.72
CA THR A 163 -1.93 -8.96 -3.07
C THR A 163 -1.80 -10.37 -3.69
N ALA A 164 -2.86 -10.94 -4.29
CA ALA A 164 -2.77 -12.22 -4.99
C ALA A 164 -2.06 -12.13 -6.34
N ILE A 165 -2.27 -11.03 -7.07
CA ILE A 165 -1.77 -10.86 -8.44
C ILE A 165 -0.44 -10.12 -8.51
N ILE A 166 0.03 -9.54 -7.41
CA ILE A 166 1.35 -8.92 -7.36
C ILE A 166 2.40 -10.00 -7.71
N PRO A 167 3.35 -9.72 -8.63
CA PRO A 167 4.22 -10.74 -9.21
C PRO A 167 5.36 -11.16 -8.27
N ILE A 168 5.06 -11.39 -6.99
CA ILE A 168 6.01 -11.51 -5.89
C ILE A 168 5.67 -12.69 -4.97
N GLY A 169 6.58 -12.97 -4.04
CA GLY A 169 6.43 -13.99 -3.01
C GLY A 169 6.69 -15.42 -3.49
N ASN A 170 6.33 -16.38 -2.65
CA ASN A 170 6.55 -17.82 -2.92
C ASN A 170 5.49 -18.47 -3.80
N LEU A 171 4.45 -17.73 -4.20
CA LEU A 171 3.49 -18.27 -5.15
C LEU A 171 4.17 -18.47 -6.50
N SER A 172 4.05 -19.67 -7.05
CA SER A 172 4.38 -19.94 -8.43
C SER A 172 3.50 -19.12 -9.38
N ILE A 173 3.92 -18.98 -10.63
CA ILE A 173 3.12 -18.32 -11.68
C ILE A 173 1.74 -18.99 -11.78
N THR A 174 1.69 -20.32 -11.76
CA THR A 174 0.46 -21.09 -11.82
C THR A 174 -0.46 -20.86 -10.62
N GLU A 175 0.07 -20.77 -9.40
CA GLU A 175 -0.74 -20.45 -8.22
C GLU A 175 -1.35 -19.04 -8.32
N ARG A 176 -0.59 -18.05 -8.80
CA ARG A 176 -1.11 -16.70 -9.03
C ARG A 176 -2.20 -16.68 -10.09
N GLU A 177 -2.00 -17.36 -11.22
CA GLU A 177 -3.02 -17.50 -12.27
C GLU A 177 -4.28 -18.18 -11.75
N ASN A 178 -4.16 -19.19 -10.87
CA ASN A 178 -5.29 -19.84 -10.24
C ASN A 178 -6.06 -18.87 -9.33
N TYR A 179 -5.37 -18.17 -8.42
CA TYR A 179 -6.03 -17.19 -7.56
C TYR A 179 -6.68 -16.06 -8.36
N GLU A 180 -6.01 -15.54 -9.39
CA GLU A 180 -6.57 -14.54 -10.30
C GLU A 180 -7.88 -15.02 -10.93
N ASN A 181 -7.91 -16.26 -11.43
CA ASN A 181 -9.11 -16.87 -12.01
C ASN A 181 -10.21 -17.10 -10.95
N GLU A 182 -9.86 -17.48 -9.73
CA GLU A 182 -10.81 -17.59 -8.61
C GLU A 182 -11.46 -16.24 -8.30
N PHE A 183 -10.69 -15.16 -8.25
CA PHE A 183 -11.25 -13.80 -8.09
C PHE A 183 -12.14 -13.38 -9.26
N TYR A 184 -11.77 -13.71 -10.50
CA TYR A 184 -12.60 -13.41 -11.68
C TYR A 184 -13.90 -14.21 -11.76
N THR A 185 -13.98 -15.35 -11.08
CA THR A 185 -15.20 -16.19 -11.04
C THR A 185 -16.00 -15.99 -9.76
N LEU A 186 -15.44 -15.29 -8.77
CA LEU A 186 -16.07 -14.97 -7.50
C LEU A 186 -17.47 -14.37 -7.69
N ARG A 187 -18.45 -14.93 -6.98
CA ARG A 187 -19.87 -14.56 -7.07
C ARG A 187 -20.38 -14.49 -8.52
N SER A 188 -20.10 -15.50 -9.33
CA SER A 188 -20.47 -15.55 -10.76
C SER A 188 -19.84 -14.43 -11.60
N GLY A 189 -18.69 -13.92 -11.18
CA GLY A 189 -17.89 -12.96 -11.93
C GLY A 189 -18.38 -11.52 -11.92
N ILE A 190 -19.25 -11.13 -10.99
CA ILE A 190 -19.77 -9.75 -10.90
C ILE A 190 -18.67 -8.68 -10.78
N TYR A 191 -17.51 -9.04 -10.21
CA TYR A 191 -16.37 -8.12 -10.03
C TYR A 191 -15.33 -8.20 -11.15
N LYS A 192 -15.44 -9.17 -12.06
CA LYS A 192 -14.40 -9.48 -13.05
C LYS A 192 -13.94 -8.25 -13.83
N LYS A 193 -14.88 -7.45 -14.34
CA LYS A 193 -14.57 -6.24 -15.11
C LYS A 193 -13.75 -5.24 -14.27
N LYS A 194 -14.19 -4.95 -13.04
CA LYS A 194 -13.50 -4.04 -12.11
C LYS A 194 -12.08 -4.54 -11.80
N LEU A 195 -11.92 -5.84 -11.54
CA LEU A 195 -10.62 -6.43 -11.20
C LEU A 195 -9.64 -6.40 -12.38
N ILE A 196 -10.11 -6.64 -13.62
CA ILE A 196 -9.30 -6.49 -14.83
C ILE A 196 -8.84 -5.03 -14.97
N GLU A 197 -9.75 -4.07 -14.84
CA GLU A 197 -9.41 -2.65 -14.92
C GLU A 197 -8.40 -2.25 -13.84
N ILE A 198 -8.54 -2.74 -12.60
CA ILE A 198 -7.57 -2.51 -11.51
C ILE A 198 -6.19 -3.07 -11.88
N LYS A 199 -6.12 -4.31 -12.38
CA LYS A 199 -4.85 -4.92 -12.80
C LYS A 199 -4.16 -4.10 -13.89
N GLU A 200 -4.91 -3.59 -14.87
CA GLU A 200 -4.37 -2.72 -15.91
C GLU A 200 -3.82 -1.40 -15.34
N VAL A 201 -4.52 -0.78 -14.38
CA VAL A 201 -4.04 0.45 -13.72
C VAL A 201 -2.76 0.17 -12.94
N LEU A 202 -2.65 -0.97 -12.24
CA LEU A 202 -1.46 -1.36 -11.49
C LEU A 202 -0.25 -1.63 -12.40
N ASN A 203 -0.46 -2.30 -13.54
CA ASN A 203 0.59 -2.52 -14.53
C ASN A 203 1.11 -1.18 -15.09
N ARG A 204 0.21 -0.25 -15.45
CA ARG A 204 0.63 1.10 -15.89
C ARG A 204 1.38 1.85 -14.79
N TRP A 205 0.95 1.70 -13.54
CA TRP A 205 1.58 2.34 -12.39
C TRP A 205 3.01 1.83 -12.16
N SER A 206 3.24 0.52 -12.25
CA SER A 206 4.56 -0.09 -12.05
C SER A 206 5.54 0.26 -13.17
N GLU A 207 5.06 0.51 -14.39
CA GLU A 207 5.88 0.88 -15.55
C GLU A 207 6.11 2.39 -15.70
N SER A 208 5.32 3.22 -15.02
CA SER A 208 5.40 4.68 -15.12
C SER A 208 6.62 5.26 -14.39
N ASP A 209 7.16 6.38 -14.88
CA ASP A 209 8.18 7.17 -14.17
C ASP A 209 7.58 8.19 -13.18
N VAL A 210 6.24 8.28 -13.11
CA VAL A 210 5.53 9.16 -12.18
C VAL A 210 5.44 8.51 -10.81
N TYR A 211 5.77 9.27 -9.75
CA TYR A 211 5.70 8.80 -8.36
C TYR A 211 4.50 9.36 -7.58
N ASP A 212 3.77 10.35 -8.09
CA ASP A 212 2.60 10.87 -7.38
C ASP A 212 1.47 9.81 -7.32
N SER A 213 1.09 9.42 -6.10
CA SER A 213 0.09 8.37 -5.83
C SER A 213 -1.35 8.81 -6.14
N LYS A 214 -1.60 10.11 -6.34
CA LYS A 214 -2.95 10.65 -6.53
C LYS A 214 -3.74 9.91 -7.61
N GLU A 215 -3.11 9.69 -8.76
CA GLU A 215 -3.79 9.13 -9.92
C GLU A 215 -4.16 7.65 -9.71
N ILE A 216 -3.24 6.85 -9.14
CA ILE A 216 -3.49 5.43 -8.87
C ILE A 216 -4.60 5.24 -7.83
N PHE A 217 -4.60 6.03 -6.74
CA PHE A 217 -5.70 6.03 -5.76
C PHE A 217 -7.03 6.44 -6.40
N THR A 218 -7.04 7.54 -7.17
CA THR A 218 -8.25 8.04 -7.84
C THR A 218 -8.83 7.00 -8.80
N ASN A 219 -7.98 6.34 -9.59
CA ASN A 219 -8.42 5.33 -10.55
C ASN A 219 -9.00 4.10 -9.84
N ILE A 220 -8.32 3.56 -8.82
CA ILE A 220 -8.81 2.38 -8.08
C ILE A 220 -10.14 2.69 -7.40
N PHE A 221 -10.23 3.79 -6.64
CA PHE A 221 -11.47 4.17 -5.94
C PHE A 221 -12.63 4.46 -6.89
N ARG A 222 -12.36 5.03 -8.07
CA ARG A 222 -13.37 5.22 -9.11
C ARG A 222 -13.88 3.89 -9.69
N ILE A 223 -12.98 2.93 -9.97
CA ILE A 223 -13.35 1.61 -10.53
C ILE A 223 -14.26 0.85 -9.56
N ILE A 224 -14.01 0.96 -8.26
CA ILE A 224 -14.82 0.31 -7.22
C ILE A 224 -16.05 1.11 -6.82
N GLU A 225 -16.28 2.28 -7.44
CA GLU A 225 -17.44 3.15 -7.24
C GLU A 225 -17.54 3.75 -5.82
N ILE A 226 -16.39 4.02 -5.19
CA ILE A 226 -16.29 4.78 -3.94
C ILE A 226 -15.83 6.20 -4.27
N ASP A 227 -16.70 6.88 -4.99
CA ASP A 227 -16.43 8.08 -5.78
C ASP A 227 -16.71 9.41 -5.07
N LYS A 228 -17.25 9.41 -3.85
CA LYS A 228 -17.36 10.58 -2.97
C LYS A 228 -16.34 10.47 -1.85
N THR A 229 -15.08 10.33 -2.23
CA THR A 229 -13.96 10.17 -1.30
C THR A 229 -12.98 11.31 -1.47
N TRP A 230 -12.45 11.82 -0.37
CA TRP A 230 -11.38 12.81 -0.34
C TRP A 230 -10.20 12.27 0.48
N PHE A 231 -9.00 12.37 -0.09
CA PHE A 231 -7.75 11.97 0.55
C PHE A 231 -6.93 13.19 0.93
N SER A 232 -6.32 13.16 2.11
CA SER A 232 -5.39 14.17 2.61
C SER A 232 -3.97 13.63 2.68
N TYR A 233 -2.97 14.47 2.43
CA TYR A 233 -1.57 14.18 2.74
C TYR A 233 -1.17 14.58 4.17
N TYR A 234 -2.14 15.01 4.98
CA TYR A 234 -1.93 15.53 6.33
C TYR A 234 -2.75 14.74 7.33
N GLU A 235 -2.15 14.48 8.49
CA GLU A 235 -2.84 13.93 9.66
C GLU A 235 -3.83 14.97 10.21
N ILE A 236 -5.08 14.55 10.38
CA ILE A 236 -6.16 15.39 10.92
C ILE A 236 -6.44 14.94 12.35
N LYS A 237 -5.89 15.66 13.34
CA LYS A 237 -5.97 15.28 14.77
C LYS A 237 -7.21 15.79 15.50
N GLU A 238 -7.71 16.96 15.11
CA GLU A 238 -8.77 17.68 15.82
C GLU A 238 -10.08 17.75 15.01
N GLY A 239 -10.29 16.74 14.15
CA GLY A 239 -11.41 16.72 13.21
C GLY A 239 -11.15 17.53 11.95
N ILE A 240 -11.99 17.34 10.95
CA ILE A 240 -11.88 18.00 9.65
C ILE A 240 -12.25 19.47 9.84
N THR A 241 -11.38 20.37 9.43
CA THR A 241 -11.60 21.81 9.48
C THR A 241 -11.62 22.41 8.07
N ALA A 242 -12.25 23.58 7.93
CA ALA A 242 -12.38 24.27 6.64
C ALA A 242 -11.05 24.80 6.08
N ASP A 243 -10.00 24.91 6.89
CA ASP A 243 -8.65 25.28 6.42
C ASP A 243 -7.89 24.09 5.83
N VAL A 244 -8.25 22.86 6.22
CA VAL A 244 -7.65 21.62 5.70
C VAL A 244 -8.46 21.07 4.52
N PHE A 245 -9.77 20.93 4.70
CA PHE A 245 -10.66 20.46 3.65
C PHE A 245 -11.24 21.64 2.87
N PRO A 246 -11.26 21.61 1.51
CA PRO A 246 -10.77 20.52 0.65
C PRO A 246 -9.32 20.72 0.16
N SER A 247 -8.66 21.83 0.53
CA SER A 247 -7.46 22.33 -0.14
C SER A 247 -6.17 21.52 0.08
N LYS A 248 -6.10 20.71 1.15
CA LYS A 248 -4.92 19.93 1.54
C LYS A 248 -4.93 18.49 1.03
N GLY A 249 -5.79 18.20 0.06
CA GLY A 249 -6.03 16.86 -0.43
C GLY A 249 -6.52 16.82 -1.87
N PHE A 250 -7.14 15.71 -2.23
CA PHE A 250 -7.76 15.53 -3.53
C PHE A 250 -9.03 14.69 -3.42
N PHE A 251 -10.00 15.01 -4.26
CA PHE A 251 -11.20 14.20 -4.41
C PHE A 251 -10.95 13.05 -5.39
N VAL A 252 -11.55 11.91 -5.10
CA VAL A 252 -11.89 10.90 -6.09
C VAL A 252 -13.12 11.41 -6.81
N ASN A 253 -13.10 11.52 -8.14
CA ASN A 253 -14.24 11.78 -9.03
C ASN A 253 -15.23 12.90 -8.62
N MET A 254 -16.08 12.69 -7.61
CA MET A 254 -17.09 13.65 -7.14
C MET A 254 -16.57 14.51 -5.99
N THR A 255 -16.75 15.83 -6.12
CA THR A 255 -16.49 16.79 -5.04
C THR A 255 -17.68 16.88 -4.09
N PHE A 256 -17.42 17.20 -2.83
CA PHE A 256 -18.44 17.54 -1.84
C PHE A 256 -17.93 18.69 -0.95
N THR A 257 -18.85 19.37 -0.27
CA THR A 257 -18.57 20.52 0.59
C THR A 257 -18.33 20.10 2.03
N PHE A 258 -17.83 21.03 2.85
CA PHE A 258 -17.67 20.79 4.28
C PHE A 258 -19.04 20.63 4.96
N GLU A 259 -20.03 21.38 4.50
CA GLU A 259 -21.42 21.29 4.94
C GLU A 259 -22.03 19.91 4.64
N ASP A 260 -21.72 19.34 3.47
CA ASP A 260 -22.13 17.97 3.12
C ASP A 260 -21.57 16.94 4.10
N LEU A 261 -20.29 17.07 4.48
CA LEU A 261 -19.64 16.19 5.47
C LEU A 261 -20.32 16.30 6.83
N VAL A 262 -20.52 17.52 7.33
CA VAL A 262 -21.17 17.76 8.61
C VAL A 262 -22.59 17.18 8.62
N SER A 263 -23.34 17.34 7.53
CA SER A 263 -24.67 16.74 7.42
C SER A 263 -24.64 15.22 7.31
N HIS A 264 -23.61 14.63 6.72
CA HIS A 264 -23.49 13.17 6.57
C HIS A 264 -23.20 12.48 7.91
N PHE A 265 -22.28 13.02 8.71
CA PHE A 265 -21.87 12.42 9.98
C PHE A 265 -22.79 12.71 11.18
N ASN A 266 -23.70 13.67 11.05
CA ASN A 266 -24.69 14.00 12.09
C ASN A 266 -26.03 13.26 11.94
N LYS A 267 -26.15 12.34 10.97
CA LYS A 267 -27.31 11.47 10.76
C LYS A 267 -27.13 10.14 11.47
#